data_AF-D6XSN8-F1
#
_entry.id   AF-D6XSN8-F1
#
_cell.length_a   1.000
_cell.length_b   1.000
_cell.length_c   1.000
_cell.angle_alpha   90.00
_cell.angle_beta   90.00
_cell.angle_gamma   90.00
#
_symmetry.space_group_name_H-M   'P 1'
#
loop_
_entity.id
_entity.type
_entity.pdbx_description
1 polymer ?
#
loop_
_entity_poly.entity_id
_entity_poly.type
_entity_poly.pdbx_seq_one_letter_code
_entity_poly.pdbx_strand_id
1 'polypeptide(L)'
;MILTGGDVTNPGATLHPEGHMNWWYDSMFTAIDAHLFTLIVFMIPVMAYIFYRMGKKKAEARDQSWRQDETEEAFQKLMNKKKIIMNKLIDLEEAKDRGDMSEEAFRLEEEAYRKHLYETERKLHDIIDE
;
A
#
# COMPACT_ATOMS: atom_id res chain seq x y z
N MET A 1 -25.65 -36.58 -35.17
CA MET A 1 -24.51 -37.05 -35.97
C MET A 1 -23.33 -36.14 -35.64
N ILE A 2 -22.29 -36.69 -35.00
CA ILE A 2 -21.13 -35.98 -34.47
C ILE A 2 -20.00 -36.01 -35.53
N LEU A 3 -19.09 -35.02 -35.43
CA LEU A 3 -17.69 -34.94 -35.90
C LEU A 3 -17.56 -34.25 -37.27
N THR A 4 -16.72 -33.22 -37.46
CA THR A 4 -15.29 -33.10 -37.09
C THR A 4 -14.93 -31.62 -36.82
N GLY A 5 -14.34 -31.25 -35.70
CA GLY A 5 -12.88 -31.32 -35.54
C GLY A 5 -12.23 -30.01 -36.02
N GLY A 6 -12.34 -28.95 -35.20
CA GLY A 6 -11.53 -27.75 -35.41
C GLY A 6 -10.06 -28.14 -35.33
N ASP A 7 -9.35 -27.94 -36.42
CA ASP A 7 -7.97 -28.35 -36.63
C ASP A 7 -7.04 -27.52 -35.72
N VAL A 8 -6.90 -27.97 -34.47
CA VAL A 8 -6.06 -27.36 -33.43
C VAL A 8 -4.58 -27.72 -33.59
N THR A 9 -4.16 -28.21 -34.76
CA THR A 9 -2.78 -28.64 -35.02
C THR A 9 -2.24 -28.20 -36.38
N ASN A 10 -2.61 -26.99 -36.85
CA ASN A 10 -1.85 -26.34 -37.91
C ASN A 10 -0.90 -25.28 -37.33
N PRO A 11 0.39 -25.59 -37.14
CA PRO A 11 1.39 -24.59 -36.72
C PRO A 11 1.61 -23.48 -37.76
N GLY A 12 0.96 -23.55 -38.94
CA GLY A 12 0.91 -22.51 -39.96
C GLY A 12 -0.46 -21.86 -40.14
N ALA A 13 -1.46 -22.15 -39.30
CA ALA A 13 -2.71 -21.37 -39.30
C ALA A 13 -2.37 -19.94 -38.81
N THR A 14 -2.55 -18.98 -39.71
CA THR A 14 -2.20 -17.57 -39.53
C THR A 14 -2.68 -17.07 -38.16
N LEU A 15 -1.73 -16.72 -37.28
CA LEU A 15 -2.01 -16.21 -35.92
C LEU A 15 -2.70 -14.83 -35.93
N HIS A 16 -3.00 -14.28 -37.11
CA HIS A 16 -3.70 -13.03 -37.31
C HIS A 16 -5.05 -13.29 -37.99
N PRO A 17 -6.17 -12.91 -37.35
CA PRO A 17 -7.46 -12.90 -38.01
C PRO A 17 -7.41 -12.06 -39.30
N GLU A 18 -8.04 -12.51 -40.38
CA GLU A 18 -8.00 -11.85 -41.69
C GLU A 18 -8.41 -10.36 -41.63
N GLY A 19 -9.38 -10.03 -40.77
CA GLY A 19 -9.81 -8.65 -40.54
C GLY A 19 -8.72 -7.74 -39.97
N HIS A 20 -7.84 -8.25 -39.11
CA HIS A 20 -6.73 -7.47 -38.53
C HIS A 20 -5.66 -7.18 -39.59
N MET A 21 -5.38 -8.15 -40.47
CA MET A 21 -4.43 -7.99 -41.56
C MET A 21 -4.95 -7.00 -42.61
N ASN A 22 -6.22 -7.12 -43.00
CA ASN A 22 -6.83 -6.19 -43.96
C ASN A 22 -6.81 -4.75 -43.43
N TRP A 23 -7.15 -4.55 -42.16
CA TRP A 23 -7.06 -3.23 -41.54
C TRP A 23 -5.64 -2.65 -41.54
N TRP A 24 -4.62 -3.49 -41.27
CA TRP A 24 -3.23 -3.05 -41.31
C TRP A 24 -2.80 -2.67 -42.73
N TYR A 25 -3.11 -3.51 -43.73
CA TYR A 25 -2.73 -3.29 -45.12
C TYR A 25 -3.47 -2.14 -45.81
N ASP A 26 -4.66 -1.78 -45.32
CA ASP A 26 -5.41 -0.60 -45.77
C ASP A 26 -4.93 0.71 -45.11
N SER A 27 -4.02 0.63 -44.13
CA SER A 27 -3.54 1.79 -43.39
C SER A 27 -2.38 2.52 -44.11
N MET A 28 -2.14 3.78 -43.73
CA MET A 28 -0.98 4.55 -44.22
C MET A 28 0.35 4.09 -43.61
N PHE A 29 0.33 3.16 -42.65
CA PHE A 29 1.50 2.74 -41.87
C PHE A 29 2.07 1.39 -42.29
N THR A 30 1.61 0.84 -43.43
CA THR A 30 2.05 -0.44 -44.00
C THR A 30 3.53 -0.56 -44.27
N ALA A 31 4.23 0.57 -44.44
CA ALA A 31 5.68 0.60 -44.61
C ALA A 31 6.46 0.25 -43.32
N ILE A 32 5.79 0.19 -42.17
CA ILE A 32 6.36 -0.11 -40.86
C ILE A 32 5.92 -1.53 -40.44
N ASP A 33 6.75 -2.24 -39.69
CA ASP A 33 6.34 -3.51 -39.09
C ASP A 33 5.18 -3.30 -38.09
N ALA A 34 4.10 -4.08 -38.22
CA ALA A 34 2.89 -3.95 -37.41
C ALA A 34 3.14 -4.20 -35.92
N HIS A 35 4.02 -5.13 -35.60
CA HIS A 35 4.37 -5.46 -34.20
C HIS A 35 5.20 -4.34 -33.59
N LEU A 36 6.14 -3.77 -34.34
CA LEU A 36 6.94 -2.64 -33.89
C LEU A 36 6.07 -1.39 -33.68
N PHE A 37 5.17 -1.10 -34.61
CA PHE A 37 4.25 0.03 -34.49
C PHE A 37 3.36 -0.09 -33.25
N THR A 38 2.73 -1.25 -33.07
CA THR A 38 1.87 -1.49 -31.90
C THR A 38 2.66 -1.38 -30.60
N LEU A 39 3.87 -1.92 -30.53
CA LEU A 39 4.74 -1.80 -29.36
C LEU A 39 5.05 -0.33 -29.01
N ILE A 40 5.38 0.51 -30.01
CA ILE A 40 5.66 1.93 -29.79
C ILE A 40 4.41 2.67 -29.31
N VAL A 41 3.26 2.43 -29.96
CA VAL A 41 1.99 3.06 -29.60
C VAL A 41 1.55 2.68 -28.18
N PHE A 42 1.76 1.43 -27.76
CA PHE A 42 1.47 0.98 -26.39
C PHE A 42 2.48 1.49 -25.36
N MET A 43 3.75 1.68 -25.74
CA MET A 43 4.77 2.18 -24.82
C MET A 43 4.52 3.63 -24.38
N ILE A 44 3.97 4.48 -25.25
CA ILE A 44 3.71 5.90 -24.94
C ILE A 44 2.79 6.08 -23.72
N PRO A 45 1.56 5.51 -23.66
CA PRO A 45 0.68 5.66 -22.50
C PRO A 45 1.23 4.98 -21.25
N VAL A 46 1.95 3.84 -21.39
CA VAL A 46 2.58 3.15 -20.28
C VAL A 46 3.67 4.03 -19.65
N MET A 47 4.56 4.60 -20.46
CA MET A 47 5.59 5.51 -19.98
C MET A 47 4.99 6.77 -19.37
N ALA A 48 3.98 7.36 -20.00
CA ALA A 48 3.26 8.50 -19.45
C ALA A 48 2.66 8.20 -18.06
N TYR A 49 2.05 7.02 -17.90
CA TYR A 49 1.50 6.56 -16.63
C TYR A 49 2.59 6.35 -15.56
N ILE A 50 3.73 5.75 -15.93
CA ILE A 50 4.87 5.56 -15.02
C ILE A 50 5.40 6.93 -14.57
N PHE A 51 5.65 7.85 -15.49
CA PHE A 51 6.12 9.20 -15.16
C PHE A 51 5.14 9.96 -14.28
N TYR A 52 3.84 9.88 -14.57
CA TYR A 52 2.79 10.47 -13.74
C TYR A 52 2.80 9.89 -12.31
N ARG A 53 2.87 8.57 -12.17
CA ARG A 53 2.94 7.90 -10.87
C ARG A 53 4.20 8.27 -10.09
N MET A 54 5.36 8.34 -10.75
CA MET A 54 6.61 8.77 -10.11
C MET A 54 6.55 10.23 -9.67
N GLY A 55 5.99 11.11 -10.49
CA GLY A 55 5.77 12.52 -10.15
C GLY A 55 4.84 12.68 -8.95
N LYS A 56 3.73 11.93 -8.92
CA LYS A 56 2.79 11.92 -7.80
C LYS A 56 3.46 11.45 -6.50
N LYS A 57 4.21 10.35 -6.53
CA LYS A 57 4.97 9.87 -5.36
C LYS A 57 6.00 10.89 -4.86
N LYS A 58 6.70 11.57 -5.77
CA LYS A 58 7.65 12.63 -5.40
C LYS A 58 6.95 13.86 -4.82
N ALA A 59 5.77 14.20 -5.30
CA ALA A 59 4.95 15.28 -4.76
C ALA A 59 4.40 14.93 -3.37
N GLU A 60 3.90 13.70 -3.18
CA GLU A 60 3.45 13.19 -1.88
C GLU A 60 4.60 13.11 -0.87
N ALA A 61 5.78 12.64 -1.29
CA ALA A 61 6.97 12.61 -0.43
C ALA A 61 7.45 14.03 -0.05
N ARG A 62 7.34 15.00 -0.96
CA ARG A 62 7.58 16.41 -0.63
C ARG A 62 6.51 16.94 0.32
N ASP A 63 5.22 16.69 0.09
CA ASP A 63 4.17 17.16 1.01
C ASP A 63 4.34 16.57 2.42
N GLN A 64 4.77 15.31 2.52
CA GLN A 64 5.13 14.66 3.78
C GLN A 64 6.39 15.25 4.41
N SER A 65 7.43 15.56 3.63
CA SER A 65 8.65 16.18 4.18
C SER A 65 8.44 17.61 4.69
N TRP A 66 7.38 18.30 4.23
CA TRP A 66 6.99 19.61 4.75
C TRP A 66 6.03 19.51 5.96
N ARG A 67 5.43 18.34 6.20
CA ARG A 67 4.48 18.09 7.31
C ARG A 67 5.04 17.23 8.44
N GLN A 68 6.17 16.55 8.24
CA GLN A 68 6.91 15.87 9.30
C GLN A 68 8.04 16.78 9.77
N ASP A 69 7.71 17.66 10.71
CA ASP A 69 8.73 18.12 11.66
C ASP A 69 9.15 16.89 12.48
N GLU A 70 10.45 16.66 12.69
CA GLU A 70 10.93 15.47 13.43
C GLU A 70 10.27 15.39 14.82
N THR A 71 9.95 16.57 15.38
CA THR A 71 9.18 16.81 16.60
C THR A 71 7.74 16.28 16.51
N GLU A 72 7.04 16.50 15.40
CA GLU A 72 5.66 16.03 15.18
C GLU A 72 5.63 14.51 15.04
N GLU A 73 6.60 13.89 14.37
CA GLU A 73 6.68 12.42 14.29
C GLU A 73 6.94 11.80 15.67
N ALA A 74 7.86 12.39 16.45
CA ALA A 74 8.13 11.96 17.82
C ALA A 74 6.90 12.12 18.73
N PHE A 75 6.18 13.23 18.59
CA PHE A 75 4.92 13.49 19.29
C PHE A 75 3.87 12.44 18.96
N GLN A 76 3.57 12.22 17.67
CA GLN A 76 2.59 11.22 17.23
C GLN A 76 2.92 9.81 17.71
N LYS A 77 4.20 9.43 17.69
CA LYS A 77 4.67 8.13 18.17
C LYS A 77 4.43 7.95 19.66
N LEU A 78 4.76 8.96 20.48
CA LEU A 78 4.50 8.93 21.92
C LEU A 78 3.00 8.95 22.22
N MET A 79 2.22 9.65 21.39
CA MET A 79 0.78 9.75 21.56
C MET A 79 0.08 8.40 21.31
N ASN A 80 0.51 7.69 20.27
CA ASN A 80 0.09 6.30 20.02
C ASN A 80 0.54 5.36 21.14
N LYS A 81 1.74 5.52 21.67
CA LYS A 81 2.22 4.72 22.81
C LYS A 81 1.35 4.92 24.05
N LYS A 82 0.97 6.16 24.38
CA LYS A 82 0.04 6.45 25.48
C LYS A 82 -1.29 5.72 25.29
N LYS A 83 -1.88 5.80 24.09
CA LYS A 83 -3.13 5.13 23.75
C LYS A 83 -3.06 3.61 23.94
N ILE A 84 -1.97 2.99 23.49
CA ILE A 84 -1.76 1.54 23.65
C ILE A 84 -1.68 1.16 25.13
N ILE A 85 -0.95 1.93 25.95
CA ILE A 85 -0.84 1.67 27.39
C ILE A 85 -2.19 1.82 28.08
N MET A 86 -2.97 2.85 27.75
CA MET A 86 -4.31 3.05 28.29
C MET A 86 -5.27 1.91 27.92
N ASN A 87 -5.25 1.45 26.67
CA ASN A 87 -6.06 0.31 26.25
C ASN A 87 -5.66 -0.96 27.03
N LYS A 88 -4.37 -1.20 27.23
CA LYS A 88 -3.90 -2.34 28.03
C LYS A 88 -4.34 -2.27 29.49
N LEU A 89 -4.41 -1.09 30.09
CA LEU A 89 -4.94 -0.92 31.45
C LEU A 89 -6.43 -1.28 31.50
N ILE A 90 -7.21 -0.86 30.49
CA ILE A 90 -8.62 -1.24 30.37
C ILE A 90 -8.75 -2.77 30.19
N ASP A 91 -7.97 -3.37 29.29
CA ASP A 91 -7.99 -4.82 29.06
C ASP A 91 -7.66 -5.62 30.34
N LEU A 92 -6.74 -5.10 31.17
CA LEU A 92 -6.39 -5.68 32.47
C LEU A 92 -7.52 -5.56 33.49
N GLU A 93 -8.17 -4.40 33.57
CA GLU A 93 -9.35 -4.20 34.42
C GLU A 93 -10.48 -5.16 34.02
N GLU A 94 -10.75 -5.29 32.72
CA GLU A 94 -11.74 -6.24 32.23
C GLU A 94 -11.35 -7.72 32.50
N ALA A 95 -10.07 -8.07 32.41
CA ALA A 95 -9.59 -9.41 32.72
C ALA A 95 -9.76 -9.75 34.21
N LYS A 96 -9.52 -8.78 35.10
CA LYS A 96 -9.82 -8.91 36.53
C LYS A 96 -11.31 -9.09 36.77
N ASP A 97 -12.16 -8.29 36.13
CA ASP A 97 -13.61 -8.37 36.29
C ASP A 97 -14.20 -9.72 35.81
N ARG A 98 -13.58 -10.34 34.80
CA ARG A 98 -13.92 -11.70 34.34
C ARG A 98 -13.40 -12.82 35.27
N GLY A 99 -12.52 -12.50 36.21
CA GLY A 99 -11.85 -13.48 37.07
C GLY A 99 -10.70 -14.22 36.39
N ASP A 100 -10.21 -13.72 35.24
CA ASP A 100 -9.13 -14.33 34.46
C ASP A 100 -7.74 -14.12 35.10
N MET A 101 -7.64 -13.25 36.11
CA MET A 101 -6.39 -12.94 36.81
C MET A 101 -6.57 -12.77 38.32
N SER A 102 -5.50 -13.04 39.09
CA SER A 102 -5.49 -12.83 40.54
C SER A 102 -5.26 -11.36 40.90
N GLU A 103 -5.76 -10.94 42.06
CA GLU A 103 -5.61 -9.56 42.55
C GLU A 103 -4.15 -9.11 42.67
N GLU A 104 -3.24 -9.99 43.08
CA GLU A 104 -1.82 -9.66 43.16
C GLU A 104 -1.18 -9.50 41.78
N ALA A 105 -1.53 -10.36 40.82
CA ALA A 105 -1.03 -10.26 39.46
C ALA A 105 -1.53 -8.96 38.78
N PHE A 106 -2.80 -8.62 39.00
CA PHE A 106 -3.41 -7.38 38.53
C PHE A 106 -2.66 -6.16 39.06
N ARG A 107 -2.45 -6.06 40.38
CA ARG A 107 -1.79 -4.91 40.98
C ARG A 107 -0.35 -4.71 40.48
N LEU A 108 0.39 -5.81 40.30
CA LEU A 108 1.76 -5.74 39.80
C LEU A 108 1.84 -5.24 38.35
N GLU A 109 0.98 -5.77 37.47
CA GLU A 109 0.93 -5.34 36.07
C GLU A 109 0.38 -3.92 35.92
N GLU A 110 -0.68 -3.58 36.66
CA GLU A 110 -1.26 -2.24 36.68
C GLU A 110 -0.24 -1.17 37.08
N GLU A 111 0.52 -1.41 38.16
CA GLU A 111 1.57 -0.49 38.61
C GLU A 111 2.66 -0.29 37.56
N ALA A 112 3.08 -1.37 36.88
CA ALA A 112 4.05 -1.30 35.81
C ALA A 112 3.55 -0.49 34.60
N TYR A 113 2.30 -0.72 34.17
CA TYR A 113 1.70 0.04 33.07
C TYR A 113 1.45 1.50 33.44
N ARG A 114 1.04 1.81 34.67
CA ARG A 114 0.90 3.19 35.17
C ARG A 114 2.24 3.92 35.18
N LYS A 115 3.32 3.26 35.60
CA LYS A 115 4.67 3.84 35.53
C LYS A 115 5.09 4.15 34.09
N HIS A 116 4.85 3.23 33.16
CA HIS A 116 5.13 3.47 31.74
C HIS A 116 4.26 4.57 31.13
N LEU A 117 3.02 4.73 31.59
CA LEU A 117 2.15 5.83 31.19
C LEU A 117 2.75 7.17 31.64
N TYR A 118 3.15 7.29 32.90
CA TYR A 118 3.77 8.49 33.45
C TYR A 118 5.06 8.88 32.71
N GLU A 119 5.94 7.91 32.43
CA GLU A 119 7.16 8.15 31.63
C GLU A 119 6.84 8.62 30.20
N THR A 120 5.74 8.15 29.61
CA THR A 120 5.32 8.54 28.26
C THR A 120 4.70 9.93 28.27
N GLU A 121 3.93 10.28 29.29
CA GLU A 121 3.36 11.63 29.47
C GLU A 121 4.44 12.68 29.73
N ARG A 122 5.45 12.36 30.53
CA ARG A 122 6.60 13.25 30.74
C ARG A 122 7.30 13.57 29.42
N LYS A 123 7.58 12.55 28.61
CA LYS A 123 8.22 12.74 27.28
C LYS A 123 7.34 13.55 26.32
N LEU A 124 6.02 13.42 26.41
CA LEU A 124 5.10 14.25 25.63
C LEU A 124 5.16 15.71 26.08
N HIS A 125 5.22 15.96 27.39
CA HIS A 125 5.33 17.31 27.94
C HIS A 125 6.66 17.97 27.56
N ASP A 126 7.77 17.22 27.65
CA ASP A 126 9.11 17.69 27.27
C ASP A 126 9.16 18.17 25.80
N ILE A 127 8.39 17.53 24.90
CA ILE A 127 8.28 17.91 23.47
C ILE A 127 7.39 19.13 23.24
N ILE A 128 6.38 19.36 24.09
CA ILE A 128 5.46 20.50 23.98
C ILE A 128 6.12 21.79 24.51
N ASP A 129 7.02 21.65 25.49
CA ASP A 129 7.68 22.76 26.17
C ASP A 129 8.98 23.24 25.48
N GLU A 130 9.50 22.48 24.49
CA GLU A 130 10.61 22.87 23.58
C GLU A 130 10.15 23.81 22.45
#